data_AF-A0A7X9LBI9-F1
#
_entry.id   AF-A0A7X9LBI9-F1
#
_cell.length_a   1.000
_cell.length_b   1.000
_cell.length_c   1.000
_cell.angle_alpha   90.00
_cell.angle_beta   90.00
_cell.angle_gamma   90.00
#
_symmetry.space_group_name_H-M   'P 1'
#
loop_
_entity.id
_entity.type
_entity.pdbx_description
1 polymer ?
#
loop_
_entity_poly.entity_id
_entity_poly.type
_entity_poly.pdbx_seq_one_letter_code
_entity_poly.pdbx_strand_id
1 'polypeptide(L)'
;MRTPALAAVIVALGLLGGCVQPAPTPTPSARPTVVSVDLTAPGQARAMVRRLIAKAGTPRLIQVEITKDWASITVVKDDRAETWAWRDDTIKQVDTDVAYV
;
A
#
# COMPACT_ATOMS: atom_id res chain seq x y z
N MET A 1 -5.35 -42.14 -9.23
CA MET A 1 -5.27 -43.50 -8.66
C MET A 1 -4.65 -43.39 -7.26
N ARG A 2 -5.35 -43.93 -6.24
CA ARG A 2 -4.90 -44.30 -4.89
C ARG A 2 -4.59 -43.20 -3.84
N THR A 3 -5.62 -42.79 -3.11
CA THR A 3 -5.64 -42.63 -1.64
C THR A 3 -5.33 -43.98 -0.94
N PRO A 4 -4.94 -44.10 0.36
CA PRO A 4 -5.68 -43.53 1.51
C PRO A 4 -4.94 -43.24 2.86
N ALA A 5 -5.62 -42.44 3.69
CA ALA A 5 -5.91 -42.55 5.14
C ALA A 5 -4.81 -42.77 6.21
N LEU A 6 -4.92 -41.99 7.31
CA LEU A 6 -4.80 -42.36 8.75
C LEU A 6 -4.88 -41.04 9.57
N ALA A 7 -6.02 -40.60 10.09
CA ALA A 7 -6.69 -41.03 11.33
C ALA A 7 -5.76 -41.07 12.57
N ALA A 8 -5.88 -40.07 13.45
CA ALA A 8 -5.50 -40.19 14.86
C ALA A 8 -6.42 -39.33 15.72
N VAL A 9 -7.38 -40.00 16.37
CA VAL A 9 -8.20 -39.50 17.48
C VAL A 9 -7.39 -39.67 18.76
N ILE A 10 -7.27 -38.62 19.59
CA ILE A 10 -6.99 -38.79 21.02
C ILE A 10 -7.92 -37.88 21.82
N VAL A 11 -8.84 -38.53 22.52
CA VAL A 11 -9.68 -38.00 23.59
C VAL A 11 -8.84 -37.88 24.85
N ALA A 12 -8.93 -36.76 25.58
CA ALA A 12 -8.57 -36.72 26.99
C ALA A 12 -9.50 -35.73 27.73
N LEU A 13 -10.58 -36.30 28.27
CA LEU A 13 -11.42 -35.69 29.30
C LEU A 13 -10.64 -35.78 30.62
N GLY A 14 -10.22 -34.65 31.19
CA GLY A 14 -9.36 -34.61 32.37
C GLY A 14 -9.67 -33.43 33.29
N LEU A 15 -10.44 -33.74 34.34
CA LEU A 15 -10.33 -33.26 35.72
C LEU A 15 -10.40 -31.75 36.02
N LEU A 16 -11.47 -31.41 36.75
CA LEU A 16 -11.64 -30.26 37.65
C LEU A 16 -10.35 -29.93 38.43
N GLY A 17 -9.71 -28.83 38.06
CA GLY A 17 -8.62 -28.20 38.79
C GLY A 17 -8.55 -26.74 38.37
N GLY A 18 -8.95 -25.83 39.27
CA GLY A 18 -9.02 -24.40 39.00
C GLY A 18 -7.65 -23.82 38.65
N CYS A 19 -7.49 -23.38 37.41
CA CYS A 19 -6.55 -22.35 37.03
C CYS A 19 -7.34 -21.30 36.25
N VAL A 20 -7.81 -20.27 36.95
CA VAL A 20 -8.17 -19.01 36.29
C VAL A 20 -6.86 -18.46 35.71
N GLN A 21 -6.65 -18.74 34.44
CA GLN A 21 -5.57 -18.15 33.67
C GLN A 21 -5.93 -16.67 33.47
N PRO A 22 -5.12 -15.71 33.93
CA PRO A 22 -5.36 -14.31 33.65
C PRO A 22 -5.41 -14.15 32.13
N ALA A 23 -6.56 -13.74 31.61
CA ALA A 23 -6.68 -13.41 30.20
C ALA A 23 -5.66 -12.30 29.89
N PRO A 24 -4.84 -12.43 28.84
CA PRO A 24 -3.94 -11.36 28.46
C PRO A 24 -4.78 -10.13 28.10
N THR A 25 -4.56 -9.03 28.82
CA THR A 25 -5.12 -7.72 28.50
C THR A 25 -4.77 -7.39 27.05
N PRO A 26 -5.74 -7.02 26.19
CA PRO A 26 -5.42 -6.61 24.82
C PRO A 26 -4.56 -5.35 24.86
N THR A 27 -3.30 -5.48 24.47
CA THR A 27 -2.41 -4.33 24.27
C THR A 27 -3.00 -3.46 23.15
N PRO A 28 -3.17 -2.14 23.32
CA PRO A 28 -3.58 -1.29 22.22
C PRO A 28 -2.51 -1.36 21.12
N SER A 29 -2.88 -1.92 19.97
CA SER A 29 -2.01 -1.95 18.79
C SER A 29 -1.87 -0.52 18.28
N ALA A 30 -0.68 0.08 18.44
CA ALA A 30 -0.40 1.40 17.87
C ALA A 30 -0.60 1.33 16.35
N ARG A 31 -1.54 2.13 15.84
CA ARG A 31 -1.76 2.27 14.39
C ARG A 31 -0.72 3.26 13.87
N PRO A 32 -0.03 2.97 12.75
CA PRO A 32 0.88 3.96 12.16
C PRO A 32 0.08 5.23 11.82
N THR A 33 0.55 6.37 12.32
CA THR A 33 0.06 7.68 11.91
C THR A 33 0.57 7.94 10.50
N VAL A 34 -0.30 7.86 9.50
CA VAL A 34 0.04 8.22 8.11
C VAL A 34 0.21 9.74 8.05
N VAL A 35 1.37 10.21 7.61
CA VAL A 35 1.60 11.65 7.42
C VAL A 35 1.03 12.01 6.04
N SER A 36 -0.14 12.64 5.98
CA SER A 36 -0.70 13.07 4.70
C SER A 36 -0.19 14.49 4.36
N VAL A 37 0.42 14.66 3.19
CA VAL A 37 0.73 15.99 2.65
C VAL A 37 -0.55 16.62 2.10
N ASP A 38 -0.88 17.83 2.52
CA ASP A 38 -1.96 18.62 1.92
C ASP A 38 -1.48 19.29 0.62
N LEU A 39 -1.84 18.70 -0.51
CA LEU A 39 -1.48 19.17 -1.83
C LEU A 39 -2.25 20.43 -2.27
N THR A 40 -3.33 20.80 -1.55
CA THR A 40 -4.08 22.04 -1.80
C THR A 40 -3.40 23.27 -1.20
N ALA A 41 -2.47 23.09 -0.26
CA ALA A 41 -1.70 24.19 0.29
C ALA A 41 -0.82 24.84 -0.80
N PRO A 42 -0.60 26.17 -0.74
CA PRO A 42 0.14 26.89 -1.78
C PRO A 42 1.49 26.24 -2.09
N GLY A 43 1.69 25.90 -3.36
CA GLY A 43 2.95 25.35 -3.87
C GLY A 43 3.17 23.85 -3.66
N GLN A 44 2.37 23.16 -2.83
CA GLN A 44 2.59 21.75 -2.52
C GLN A 44 2.35 20.83 -3.71
N ALA A 45 1.22 20.96 -4.41
CA ALA A 45 0.96 20.24 -5.65
C ALA A 45 2.11 20.39 -6.67
N ARG A 46 2.57 21.63 -6.88
CA ARG A 46 3.67 21.92 -7.82
C ARG A 46 4.98 21.28 -7.37
N ALA A 47 5.28 21.29 -6.07
CA ALA A 47 6.47 20.64 -5.52
C ALA A 47 6.40 19.11 -5.68
N MET A 48 5.23 18.51 -5.44
CA MET A 48 5.02 17.08 -5.58
C MET A 48 5.17 16.63 -7.04
N VAL A 49 4.53 17.32 -7.99
CA VAL A 49 4.67 17.03 -9.42
C VAL A 49 6.14 17.08 -9.87
N ARG A 50 6.92 18.08 -9.41
CA ARG A 50 8.36 18.12 -9.70
C ARG A 50 9.12 16.91 -9.16
N ARG A 51 8.79 16.43 -7.95
CA ARG A 51 9.40 15.22 -7.38
C ARG A 51 9.03 13.98 -8.19
N LEU A 52 7.78 13.86 -8.63
CA LEU A 52 7.33 12.77 -9.48
C LEU A 52 8.05 12.79 -10.84
N ILE A 53 8.17 13.95 -11.50
CA ILE A 53 8.92 14.11 -12.76
C ILE A 53 10.38 13.71 -12.59
N ALA A 54 11.02 14.18 -11.51
CA ALA A 54 12.41 13.83 -11.20
C ALA A 54 12.59 12.32 -10.99
N LYS A 55 11.61 11.64 -10.38
CA LYS A 55 11.62 10.19 -10.20
C LYS A 55 11.40 9.43 -11.52
N ALA A 56 10.50 9.92 -12.36
CA ALA A 56 10.21 9.33 -13.66
C ALA A 56 11.38 9.47 -14.66
N GLY A 57 12.21 10.51 -14.48
CA GLY A 57 13.40 10.73 -15.30
C GLY A 57 13.11 11.34 -16.68
N THR A 58 11.89 11.84 -16.90
CA THR A 58 11.48 12.48 -18.16
C THR A 58 10.43 13.56 -17.89
N PRO A 59 10.48 14.72 -18.57
CA PRO A 59 9.45 15.75 -18.48
C PRO A 59 8.26 15.51 -19.43
N ARG A 60 8.28 14.44 -20.24
CA ARG A 60 7.21 14.11 -21.21
C ARG A 60 5.99 13.53 -20.51
N LEU A 61 5.16 14.40 -19.97
CA LEU A 61 3.91 14.09 -19.28
C LEU A 61 2.75 13.96 -20.28
N ILE A 62 1.90 12.97 -20.08
CA ILE A 62 0.64 12.80 -20.82
C ILE A 62 -0.59 12.90 -19.92
N GLN A 63 -0.41 12.71 -18.60
CA GLN A 63 -1.47 12.87 -17.62
C GLN A 63 -0.88 13.35 -16.28
N VAL A 64 -1.64 14.20 -15.59
CA VAL A 64 -1.38 14.61 -14.21
C VAL A 64 -2.71 14.56 -13.47
N GLU A 65 -2.75 13.83 -12.37
CA GLU A 65 -3.95 13.72 -11.53
C GLU A 65 -3.59 14.12 -10.10
N ILE A 66 -4.38 15.03 -9.52
CA ILE A 66 -4.09 15.61 -8.20
C ILE A 66 -5.41 15.72 -7.43
N THR A 67 -5.38 15.26 -6.19
CA THR A 67 -6.42 15.46 -5.18
C THR A 67 -5.78 16.12 -3.95
N LYS A 68 -6.52 16.23 -2.84
CA LYS A 68 -6.01 16.86 -1.63
C LYS A 68 -4.78 16.14 -1.05
N ASP A 69 -4.76 14.82 -1.09
CA ASP A 69 -3.80 13.97 -0.40
C ASP A 69 -3.07 13.00 -1.34
N TRP A 70 -3.41 13.03 -2.64
CA TRP A 70 -2.81 12.16 -3.63
C TRP A 70 -2.43 12.90 -4.92
N ALA A 71 -1.31 12.48 -5.51
CA ALA A 71 -0.88 12.92 -6.83
C ALA A 71 -0.30 11.75 -7.61
N SER A 72 -0.59 11.73 -8.92
CA SER A 72 0.11 10.89 -9.88
C SER A 72 0.43 11.65 -11.16
N ILE A 73 1.44 11.16 -11.86
CA ILE A 73 1.75 11.55 -13.23
C ILE A 73 1.86 10.31 -14.09
N THR A 74 1.48 10.43 -15.36
CA THR A 74 1.80 9.45 -16.39
C THR A 74 2.75 10.10 -17.38
N VAL A 75 3.87 9.43 -17.64
CA VAL A 75 4.91 9.87 -18.57
C VAL A 75 5.08 8.88 -19.71
N VAL A 76 5.66 9.35 -20.82
CA VAL A 76 6.12 8.47 -21.89
C VAL A 76 7.64 8.30 -21.81
N LYS A 77 8.07 7.04 -21.73
CA LYS A 77 9.46 6.63 -21.70
C LYS A 77 9.62 5.35 -22.53
N ASP A 78 10.56 5.35 -23.46
CA ASP A 78 10.83 4.21 -24.35
C ASP A 78 9.55 3.65 -25.02
N ASP A 79 8.75 4.56 -25.58
CA ASP A 79 7.44 4.31 -26.22
C ASP A 79 6.41 3.59 -25.35
N ARG A 80 6.57 3.67 -24.02
CA ARG A 80 5.65 3.11 -23.03
C ARG A 80 5.18 4.17 -22.05
N ALA A 81 3.92 4.06 -21.65
CA ALA A 81 3.36 4.85 -20.57
C ALA A 81 3.81 4.28 -19.21
N GLU A 82 4.31 5.14 -18.32
CA GLU A 82 4.63 4.79 -16.94
C GLU A 82 3.89 5.76 -16.01
N THR A 83 3.19 5.23 -14.99
CA THR A 83 2.55 6.07 -13.97
C THR A 83 3.34 6.04 -12.66
N TRP A 84 3.62 7.23 -12.13
CA TRP A 84 4.31 7.44 -10.87
C TRP A 84 3.36 8.17 -9.91
N ALA A 85 3.16 7.61 -8.72
CA ALA A 85 2.22 8.13 -7.74
C ALA A 85 2.86 8.34 -6.36
N TRP A 86 2.39 9.37 -5.66
CA TRP A 86 2.66 9.57 -4.23
C TRP A 86 1.63 8.82 -3.40
N ARG A 87 2.05 7.84 -2.60
CA ARG A 87 1.21 7.05 -1.68
C ARG A 87 2.03 6.69 -0.44
N ASP A 88 1.43 6.73 0.74
CA ASP A 88 2.07 6.29 2.00
C ASP A 88 3.45 6.90 2.24
N ASP A 89 3.56 8.23 2.08
CA ASP A 89 4.81 8.97 2.22
C ASP A 89 5.95 8.57 1.26
N THR A 90 5.62 7.87 0.17
CA THR A 90 6.60 7.41 -0.80
C THR A 90 6.13 7.54 -2.25
N ILE A 91 7.09 7.64 -3.17
CA ILE A 91 6.83 7.66 -4.61
C ILE A 91 7.02 6.24 -5.13
N LYS A 92 5.97 5.68 -5.72
CA LYS A 92 5.97 4.35 -6.32
C LYS A 92 5.50 4.43 -7.76
N GLN A 93 6.03 3.54 -8.60
CA GLN A 93 5.42 3.25 -9.89
C GLN A 93 4.15 2.43 -9.63
N VAL A 94 3.07 2.76 -10.33
CA VAL A 94 1.78 2.08 -10.24
C VAL A 94 1.33 1.64 -11.62
N ASP A 95 0.49 0.62 -11.68
CA ASP A 95 -0.09 0.16 -12.94
C ASP A 95 -0.92 1.27 -13.58
N THR A 96 -0.94 1.30 -14.92
CA THR A 96 -1.59 2.34 -15.71
C THR A 96 -2.46 1.72 -16.79
N ASP A 97 -3.67 2.23 -16.93
CA ASP A 97 -4.58 1.88 -18.03
C ASP A 97 -4.36 2.79 -19.27
N VAL A 98 -3.42 3.73 -19.20
CA VAL A 98 -3.10 4.65 -20.28
C VAL A 98 -2.18 3.98 -21.29
N ALA A 99 -2.64 3.87 -22.54
CA ALA A 99 -1.82 3.41 -23.67
C ALA A 99 -1.25 4.61 -24.45
N TYR A 100 0.01 4.49 -24.88
CA TYR A 100 0.63 5.41 -25.85
C TYR A 100 0.61 4.74 -27.23
N VAL A 101 0.06 5.43 -28.24
CA VAL A 101 -0.17 4.91 -29.61
C VAL A 101 0.39 5.85 -30.67
#